data_AF-A0A1J3E0M8-F1
#
_entry.id   AF-A0A1J3E0M8-F1
#
_cell.length_a   1.000
_cell.length_b   1.000
_cell.length_c   1.000
_cell.angle_alpha   90.00
_cell.angle_beta   90.00
_cell.angle_gamma   90.00
#
_symmetry.space_group_name_H-M   'P 1'
#
loop_
_entity.id
_entity.type
_entity.pdbx_description
1 polymer ?
#
loop_
_entity_poly.entity_id
_entity_poly.type
_entity_poly.pdbx_seq_one_letter_code
_entity_poly.pdbx_strand_id
1 'polypeptide(L)'
;GDCDLSDILASIDDQIEKAKEEALSRKEILDKVDKWRQAKDEEKWLDDYEKDENRFSAVRGAHKNLKRAEKARSLISKIPAMLDGLTTKVKAWEKERGVPFLCDKQPLLQTLEDDIVMRAQREEEKRQFREQKRLQGQLATEK
;
A
#
# COMPACT_ATOMS: atom_id res chain seq x y z
N GLY A 1 -5.15 18.40 -53.87
CA GLY A 1 -5.39 18.46 -52.42
C GLY A 1 -5.12 17.09 -51.89
N ASP A 2 -3.89 16.88 -51.42
CA ASP A 2 -3.35 15.59 -50.96
C ASP A 2 -2.49 15.80 -49.69
N CYS A 3 -1.91 17.00 -49.53
CA CYS A 3 -1.31 17.54 -48.30
C CYS A 3 -2.24 17.66 -47.08
N ASP A 4 -3.40 17.00 -47.02
CA ASP A 4 -4.32 17.11 -45.88
C ASP A 4 -4.55 15.74 -45.21
N LEU A 5 -4.66 14.66 -46.00
CA LEU A 5 -4.94 13.34 -45.46
C LEU A 5 -3.73 12.71 -44.77
N SER A 6 -2.53 12.85 -45.36
CA SER A 6 -1.29 12.32 -44.78
C SER A 6 -0.95 13.00 -43.45
N ASP A 7 -1.20 14.31 -43.33
CA ASP A 7 -0.94 15.08 -42.13
C ASP A 7 -1.94 14.75 -41.01
N ILE A 8 -3.22 14.54 -41.36
CA ILE A 8 -4.24 14.06 -40.41
C ILE A 8 -3.88 12.67 -39.89
N LEU A 9 -3.47 11.74 -40.76
CA LEU A 9 -3.07 10.39 -40.34
C LEU A 9 -1.86 10.43 -39.40
N ALA A 10 -0.82 11.20 -39.74
CA ALA A 10 0.33 11.39 -38.87
C ALA A 10 -0.06 11.98 -37.50
N SER A 11 -0.97 12.96 -37.47
CA SER A 11 -1.48 13.53 -36.20
C SER A 11 -2.25 12.51 -35.35
N ILE A 12 -3.02 11.63 -35.98
CA ILE A 12 -3.74 10.56 -35.28
C ILE A 12 -2.74 9.54 -34.71
N ASP A 13 -1.74 9.15 -35.49
CA ASP A 13 -0.68 8.23 -35.03
C ASP A 13 0.08 8.80 -33.83
N ASP A 14 0.42 10.10 -33.86
CA ASP A 14 1.04 10.81 -32.73
C ASP A 14 0.14 10.80 -31.47
N GLN A 15 -1.17 11.00 -31.64
CA GLN A 15 -2.12 10.95 -30.53
C GLN A 15 -2.26 9.54 -29.96
N ILE A 16 -2.26 8.52 -30.82
CA ILE A 16 -2.29 7.11 -30.40
C ILE A 16 -1.03 6.77 -29.62
N GLU A 17 0.14 7.21 -30.06
CA GLU A 17 1.41 6.97 -29.36
C GLU A 17 1.42 7.61 -27.97
N LYS A 18 1.04 8.89 -27.88
CA LYS A 18 0.91 9.60 -26.59
C LYS A 18 -0.08 8.90 -25.65
N ALA A 19 -1.23 8.45 -26.17
CA ALA A 19 -2.22 7.74 -25.37
C ALA A 19 -1.70 6.39 -24.86
N LYS A 20 -0.91 5.67 -25.67
CA LYS A 20 -0.26 4.41 -25.25
C LYS A 20 0.79 4.64 -24.17
N GLU A 21 1.63 5.67 -24.33
CA GLU A 21 2.64 6.05 -23.33
C GLU A 21 1.97 6.40 -21.99
N GLU A 22 0.93 7.23 -22.03
CA GLU A 22 0.15 7.61 -20.84
C GLU A 22 -0.47 6.38 -20.17
N ALA A 23 -1.09 5.48 -20.94
CA ALA A 23 -1.66 4.24 -20.42
C ALA A 23 -0.61 3.34 -19.75
N LEU A 24 0.58 3.18 -20.34
CA LEU A 24 1.67 2.40 -19.78
C LEU A 24 2.23 3.02 -18.50
N SER A 25 2.43 4.33 -18.49
CA SER A 25 2.93 5.08 -17.35
C SER A 25 1.99 4.97 -16.14
N ARG A 26 0.67 5.14 -16.37
CA ARG A 26 -0.35 4.96 -15.32
C ARG A 26 -0.43 3.53 -14.84
N LYS A 27 -0.35 2.54 -15.75
CA LYS A 27 -0.42 1.12 -15.41
C LYS A 27 0.66 0.73 -14.39
N GLU A 28 1.89 1.17 -14.58
CA GLU A 28 2.97 0.80 -13.65
C GLU A 28 2.73 1.34 -12.23
N ILE A 29 2.11 2.53 -12.10
CA ILE A 29 1.72 3.08 -10.79
C ILE A 29 0.57 2.24 -10.19
N LEU A 30 -0.46 1.93 -10.98
CA LEU A 30 -1.60 1.15 -10.54
C LEU A 30 -1.20 -0.28 -10.09
N ASP A 31 -0.31 -0.94 -10.82
CA ASP A 31 0.21 -2.27 -10.44
C ASP A 31 0.92 -2.24 -9.07
N LYS A 32 1.58 -1.12 -8.73
CA LYS A 32 2.19 -0.91 -7.42
C LYS A 32 1.16 -0.59 -6.34
N VAL A 33 0.13 0.20 -6.67
CA VAL A 33 -1.02 0.47 -5.78
C VAL A 33 -1.71 -0.84 -5.39
N ASP A 34 -1.96 -1.72 -6.35
CA ASP A 34 -2.64 -3.00 -6.10
C ASP A 34 -1.83 -3.90 -5.16
N LYS A 35 -0.51 -3.99 -5.36
CA LYS A 35 0.39 -4.75 -4.46
C LYS A 35 0.38 -4.17 -3.05
N TRP A 36 0.41 -2.85 -2.93
CA TRP A 36 0.35 -2.18 -1.65
C TRP A 36 -1.00 -2.40 -0.94
N ARG A 37 -2.12 -2.30 -1.67
CA ARG A 37 -3.47 -2.59 -1.15
C ARG A 37 -3.59 -4.04 -0.66
N GLN A 38 -3.10 -5.01 -1.43
CA GLN A 38 -3.07 -6.41 -1.00
C GLN A 38 -2.28 -6.60 0.30
N ALA A 39 -1.13 -5.92 0.44
CA ALA A 39 -0.36 -5.97 1.66
C ALA A 39 -1.11 -5.37 2.87
N LYS A 40 -1.89 -4.29 2.66
CA LYS A 40 -2.78 -3.73 3.69
C LYS A 40 -3.93 -4.67 4.06
N ASP A 41 -4.51 -5.35 3.09
CA ASP A 41 -5.58 -6.31 3.35
C ASP A 41 -5.07 -7.50 4.17
N GLU A 42 -3.87 -8.00 3.87
CA GLU A 42 -3.21 -9.04 4.69
C GLU A 42 -2.82 -8.52 6.08
N GLU A 43 -2.45 -7.24 6.22
CA GLU A 43 -2.24 -6.61 7.55
C GLU A 43 -3.52 -6.63 8.38
N LYS A 44 -4.63 -6.17 7.82
CA LYS A 44 -5.93 -6.17 8.49
C LYS A 44 -6.36 -7.59 8.88
N TRP A 45 -6.21 -8.54 7.96
CA TRP A 45 -6.49 -9.94 8.25
C TRP A 45 -5.63 -10.48 9.40
N LEU A 46 -4.35 -10.14 9.44
CA LEU A 46 -3.45 -10.57 10.52
C LEU A 46 -3.83 -9.93 11.87
N ASP A 47 -4.13 -8.63 11.89
CA ASP A 47 -4.57 -7.93 13.11
C ASP A 47 -5.87 -8.54 13.68
N ASP A 48 -6.81 -8.95 12.82
CA ASP A 48 -8.04 -9.64 13.24
C ASP A 48 -7.74 -11.07 13.73
N TYR A 49 -6.89 -11.80 13.02
CA TYR A 49 -6.47 -13.15 13.42
C TYR A 49 -5.69 -13.17 14.74
N GLU A 50 -4.88 -12.14 15.03
CA GLU A 50 -4.13 -12.06 16.27
C GLU A 50 -5.01 -11.81 17.50
N LYS A 51 -6.20 -11.21 17.32
CA LYS A 51 -7.21 -10.97 18.37
C LYS A 51 -8.12 -12.17 18.63
N ASP A 52 -8.15 -13.15 17.74
CA ASP A 52 -8.99 -14.34 17.88
C ASP A 52 -8.51 -15.24 19.03
N GLU A 53 -9.30 -15.37 20.10
CA GLU A 53 -9.01 -16.23 21.25
C GLU A 53 -8.96 -17.72 20.88
N ASN A 54 -9.66 -18.12 19.81
CA ASN A 54 -9.72 -19.50 19.32
C ASN A 54 -8.61 -19.82 18.30
N ARG A 55 -7.66 -18.92 18.04
CA ARG A 55 -6.59 -19.11 17.05
C ARG A 55 -5.71 -20.35 17.25
N PHE A 56 -5.60 -20.84 18.49
CA PHE A 56 -4.84 -22.03 18.86
C PHE A 56 -5.71 -23.26 19.11
N SER A 57 -7.02 -23.16 18.89
CA SER A 57 -7.90 -24.33 18.95
C SER A 57 -7.39 -25.39 17.96
N ALA A 58 -7.37 -26.65 18.38
CA ALA A 58 -6.89 -27.79 17.58
C ALA A 58 -7.87 -28.16 16.45
N VAL A 59 -8.42 -27.15 15.77
CA VAL A 59 -9.37 -27.30 14.67
C VAL A 59 -8.60 -27.60 13.39
N ARG A 60 -9.16 -28.50 12.57
CA ARG A 60 -8.66 -28.85 11.24
C ARG A 60 -8.46 -27.58 10.40
N GLY A 61 -7.20 -27.18 10.16
CA GLY A 61 -6.85 -25.98 9.38
C GLY A 61 -5.94 -24.97 10.08
N ALA A 62 -5.72 -25.09 11.40
CA ALA A 62 -4.88 -24.16 12.18
C ALA A 62 -3.47 -23.95 11.59
N HIS A 63 -2.82 -25.01 11.10
CA HIS A 63 -1.50 -24.92 10.44
C HIS A 63 -1.53 -24.07 9.14
N LYS A 64 -2.66 -24.04 8.40
CA LYS A 64 -2.79 -23.20 7.21
C LYS A 64 -2.86 -21.72 7.58
N ASN A 65 -3.60 -21.40 8.65
CA ASN A 65 -3.70 -20.03 9.16
C ASN A 65 -2.36 -19.56 9.73
N LEU A 66 -1.63 -20.42 10.45
CA LEU A 66 -0.29 -20.11 10.93
C LEU A 66 0.68 -19.80 9.77
N LYS A 67 0.69 -20.63 8.72
CA LYS A 67 1.50 -20.39 7.51
C LYS A 67 1.10 -19.10 6.77
N ARG A 68 -0.18 -18.76 6.73
CA ARG A 68 -0.65 -17.48 6.17
C ARG A 68 -0.18 -16.32 7.04
N ALA A 69 -0.26 -16.43 8.36
CA ALA A 69 0.21 -15.40 9.28
C ALA A 69 1.72 -15.10 9.11
N GLU A 70 2.55 -16.13 8.96
CA GLU A 70 3.98 -15.94 8.66
C GLU A 70 4.21 -15.21 7.33
N LYS A 71 3.49 -15.58 6.28
CA LYS A 71 3.54 -14.89 4.98
C LYS A 71 3.06 -13.44 5.09
N ALA A 72 1.97 -13.20 5.81
CA ALA A 72 1.42 -11.87 6.05
C ALA A 72 2.45 -11.00 6.77
N ARG A 73 3.09 -11.48 7.85
CA ARG A 73 4.17 -10.76 8.55
C ARG A 73 5.31 -10.35 7.61
N SER A 74 5.76 -11.27 6.75
CA SER A 74 6.82 -11.00 5.77
C SER A 74 6.40 -9.99 4.68
N LEU A 75 5.12 -9.96 4.33
CA LEU A 75 4.57 -8.98 3.38
C LEU A 75 4.44 -7.60 4.04
N ILE A 76 3.91 -7.57 5.27
CA ILE A 76 3.70 -6.35 6.06
C ILE A 76 5.03 -5.63 6.32
N SER A 77 6.10 -6.37 6.61
CA SER A 77 7.43 -5.79 6.83
C SER A 77 7.98 -5.06 5.60
N LYS A 78 7.40 -5.29 4.41
CA LYS A 78 7.80 -4.63 3.15
C LYS A 78 6.94 -3.41 2.82
N ILE A 79 5.84 -3.17 3.54
CA ILE A 79 4.92 -2.06 3.25
C ILE A 79 5.63 -0.70 3.29
N PRO A 80 6.54 -0.38 4.24
CA PRO A 80 7.26 0.89 4.22
C PRO A 80 8.01 1.12 2.91
N ALA A 81 8.76 0.12 2.44
CA ALA A 81 9.49 0.20 1.18
C ALA A 81 8.56 0.33 -0.05
N MET A 82 7.38 -0.31 -0.01
CA MET A 82 6.36 -0.14 -1.05
C MET A 82 5.79 1.27 -1.06
N LEU A 83 5.48 1.84 0.11
CA LEU A 83 5.00 3.20 0.28
C LEU A 83 6.02 4.21 -0.24
N ASP A 84 7.28 4.08 0.15
CA ASP A 84 8.36 4.96 -0.30
C ASP A 84 8.51 4.91 -1.82
N GLY A 85 8.63 3.71 -2.39
CA GLY A 85 8.79 3.52 -3.83
C GLY A 85 7.58 4.00 -4.65
N LEU A 86 6.37 3.87 -4.11
CA LEU A 86 5.15 4.37 -4.74
C LEU A 86 5.07 5.90 -4.64
N THR A 87 5.37 6.47 -3.48
CA THR A 87 5.39 7.92 -3.23
C THR A 87 6.38 8.61 -4.15
N THR A 88 7.61 8.11 -4.25
CA THR A 88 8.63 8.65 -5.16
C THR A 88 8.16 8.61 -6.62
N LYS A 89 7.55 7.49 -7.04
CA LYS A 89 7.09 7.35 -8.42
C LYS A 89 5.93 8.29 -8.74
N VAL A 90 4.96 8.41 -7.84
CA VAL A 90 3.81 9.33 -8.00
C VAL A 90 4.29 10.78 -8.03
N LYS A 91 5.17 11.19 -7.11
CA LYS A 91 5.76 12.54 -7.11
C LYS A 91 6.46 12.86 -8.43
N ALA A 92 7.23 11.92 -8.97
CA ALA A 92 7.89 12.09 -10.26
C ALA A 92 6.88 12.25 -11.41
N TRP A 93 5.85 11.39 -11.44
CA TRP A 93 4.80 11.43 -12.44
C TRP A 93 3.98 12.74 -12.41
N GLU A 94 3.57 13.18 -11.22
CA GLU A 94 2.82 14.43 -11.06
C GLU A 94 3.66 15.65 -11.45
N LYS A 95 4.96 15.63 -11.15
CA LYS A 95 5.90 16.68 -11.56
C LYS A 95 6.07 16.75 -13.08
N GLU A 96 6.15 15.60 -13.74
CA GLU A 96 6.31 15.52 -15.20
C GLU A 96 5.04 15.97 -15.94
N ARG A 97 3.86 15.55 -15.46
CA ARG A 97 2.57 15.83 -16.12
C ARG A 97 1.92 17.14 -15.67
N GLY A 98 2.35 17.70 -14.54
CA GLY A 98 1.80 18.94 -13.97
C GLY A 98 0.38 18.80 -13.39
N VAL A 99 -0.09 17.57 -13.19
CA VAL A 99 -1.44 17.28 -12.67
C VAL A 99 -1.38 16.20 -11.58
N PRO A 100 -2.30 16.22 -10.59
CA PRO A 100 -2.36 15.17 -9.58
C PRO A 100 -2.70 13.80 -10.16
N PHE A 101 -2.07 12.75 -9.63
CA PHE A 101 -2.42 11.38 -9.95
C PHE A 101 -3.64 10.98 -9.12
N LEU A 102 -4.78 10.82 -9.78
CA LEU A 102 -6.01 10.40 -9.13
C LEU A 102 -6.18 8.88 -9.19
N CYS A 103 -6.41 8.25 -8.04
CA CYS A 103 -6.82 6.86 -7.89
C CYS A 103 -8.14 6.84 -7.13
N ASP A 104 -9.17 6.19 -7.68
CA ASP A 104 -10.53 6.19 -7.12
C ASP A 104 -11.07 7.61 -6.82
N LYS A 105 -10.74 8.56 -7.71
CA LYS A 105 -11.08 9.99 -7.62
C LYS A 105 -10.42 10.75 -6.46
N GLN A 106 -9.44 10.18 -5.78
CA GLN A 106 -8.66 10.84 -4.73
C GLN A 106 -7.20 11.01 -5.14
N PRO A 107 -6.52 12.10 -4.72
CA PRO A 107 -5.09 12.27 -4.94
C PRO A 107 -4.31 11.14 -4.25
N LEU A 108 -3.65 10.31 -5.05
CA LEU A 108 -2.96 9.13 -4.55
C LEU A 108 -1.85 9.53 -3.59
N LEU A 109 -1.15 10.64 -3.84
CA LEU A 109 -0.07 11.11 -2.98
C LEU A 109 -0.54 11.38 -1.54
N GLN A 110 -1.68 12.07 -1.39
CA GLN A 110 -2.28 12.33 -0.09
C GLN A 110 -2.66 11.02 0.62
N THR A 111 -3.28 10.09 -0.09
CA THR A 111 -3.65 8.78 0.48
C THR A 111 -2.44 8.01 1.02
N LEU A 112 -1.29 8.11 0.36
CA LEU A 112 -0.06 7.46 0.82
C LEU A 112 0.52 8.13 2.07
N GLU A 113 0.52 9.46 2.11
CA GLU A 113 0.99 10.25 3.26
C GLU A 113 0.12 9.98 4.50
N ASP A 114 -1.20 9.95 4.33
CA ASP A 114 -2.14 9.59 5.40
C ASP A 114 -1.85 8.18 5.94
N ASP A 115 -1.57 7.21 5.06
CA ASP A 115 -1.25 5.84 5.46
C ASP A 115 0.06 5.73 6.25
N ILE A 116 1.08 6.52 5.87
CA ILE A 116 2.36 6.59 6.59
C ILE A 116 2.12 7.10 8.02
N VAL A 117 1.36 8.19 8.16
CA VAL A 117 1.03 8.78 9.47
C VAL A 117 0.22 7.81 10.31
N MET A 118 -0.82 7.20 9.76
CA MET A 118 -1.67 6.24 10.47
C MET A 118 -0.90 5.00 10.93
N ARG A 119 0.09 4.54 10.14
CA ARG A 119 0.97 3.44 10.55
C ARG A 119 1.88 3.82 11.71
N ALA A 120 2.54 4.98 11.63
CA ALA A 120 3.41 5.46 12.69
C ALA A 120 2.64 5.61 14.01
N GLN A 121 1.42 6.16 13.96
CA GLN A 121 0.55 6.29 15.12
C GLN A 121 0.22 4.93 15.75
N ARG A 122 -0.14 3.93 14.93
CA ARG A 122 -0.44 2.57 15.41
C ARG A 122 0.77 1.90 16.07
N GLU A 123 1.96 2.10 15.52
CA GLU A 123 3.19 1.54 16.08
C GLU A 123 3.56 2.18 17.41
N GLU A 124 3.33 3.49 17.54
CA GLU A 124 3.54 4.24 18.77
C GLU A 124 2.55 3.84 19.86
N GLU A 125 1.27 3.68 19.55
CA GLU A 125 0.27 3.15 20.48
C GLU A 125 0.66 1.74 20.97
N LYS A 126 1.11 0.87 20.06
CA LYS A 126 1.61 -0.47 20.43
C LYS A 126 2.86 -0.37 21.33
N ARG A 127 3.74 0.62 21.14
CA ARG A 127 4.91 0.87 21.99
C ARG A 127 4.50 1.30 23.39
N GLN A 128 3.65 2.32 23.50
CA GLN A 128 3.17 2.85 24.77
C GLN A 128 2.45 1.78 25.60
N PHE A 129 1.60 0.97 24.96
CA PHE A 129 0.93 -0.15 25.62
C PHE A 129 1.91 -1.17 26.22
N ARG A 130 2.98 -1.51 25.50
CA ARG A 130 4.04 -2.41 26.01
C ARG A 130 4.78 -1.81 27.20
N GLU A 131 5.07 -0.52 27.16
CA GLU A 131 5.73 0.20 28.26
C GLU A 131 4.84 0.25 29.51
N GLN A 132 3.55 0.55 29.35
CA GLN A 132 2.59 0.56 30.46
C GLN A 132 2.50 -0.81 31.14
N LYS A 133 2.44 -1.90 30.37
CA LYS A 133 2.44 -3.26 30.93
C LYS A 133 3.72 -3.60 31.68
N ARG A 134 4.88 -3.13 31.20
CA ARG A 134 6.17 -3.33 31.88
C ARG A 134 6.18 -2.66 33.26
N LEU A 135 5.69 -1.42 33.34
CA LEU A 135 5.60 -0.66 34.59
C LEU A 135 4.65 -1.33 35.60
N GLN A 136 3.48 -1.79 35.14
CA GLN A 136 2.54 -2.52 35.99
C GLN A 136 3.13 -3.83 36.54
N GLY A 137 3.89 -4.57 35.72
CA GLY A 137 4.57 -5.79 36.17
C GLY A 137 5.64 -5.53 37.23
N GLN A 138 6.44 -4.47 37.08
CA GLN A 138 7.43 -4.06 38.07
C GLN A 138 6.77 -3.72 39.42
N LEU A 139 5.71 -2.91 39.41
CA LEU A 139 4.92 -2.56 40.61
C LEU A 139 4.26 -3.78 41.28
N ALA A 140 3.94 -4.83 40.52
CA ALA A 140 3.38 -6.08 41.05
C ALA A 140 4.43 -6.98 41.71
N THR A 141 5.73 -6.77 41.45
CA THR A 141 6.84 -7.59 41.97
C THR A 141 7.52 -6.94 43.18
N GLU A 142 7.25 -5.66 43.45
CA GLU A 142 7.73 -4.91 44.62
C GLU A 142 6.78 -4.96 45.83
N LYS A 143 5.72 -5.78 45.78
CA LYS A 143 4.84 -6.11 46.91
C LYS A 143 5.10 -7.54 47.39
#